data_AF-A0A9J6BPT4-F1
#
_entry.id   AF-A0A9J6BPT4-F1
#
_cell.length_a   1.000
_cell.length_b   1.000
_cell.length_c   1.000
_cell.angle_alpha   90.00
_cell.angle_beta   90.00
_cell.angle_gamma   90.00
#
_symmetry.space_group_name_H-M   'P 1'
#
loop_
_entity.id
_entity.type
_entity.pdbx_description
1 polymer ?
#
loop_
_entity_poly.entity_id
_entity_poly.type
_entity_poly.pdbx_seq_one_letter_code
_entity_poly.pdbx_strand_id
1 'polypeptide(L)'
;MNTSPLLNSLLVLLQFVIVSLTYDHREEEMDKRRTSNVCRSSSECPQNSLCEPRGGGVEFTEGQCVCRSGYFMKASGKKRECIMIADYGELCFMNEQCEFRLGKESFCNNRQCACKPKAHYVVTENACFNNSKIGEYCRLTSNCVVEKTTCQHGQCRCHFGYHANMDKSSCLKNIYLNEKCYADEECVVEHSSCQDNECKCKASHVQASQEAECLPLATSLYQPCQQDSQCSSIPNSYCGENSTCICQRDHHDINAVRIIKNSTPEDEIVTFEISFNFFQRCWSSVRLNGICESDENCVIAHSSCINKRCTCDEGFHETRDKFCSNATTVQISSLLLLLSSIALVFTSLRLL
;
A
#
# COMPACT_ATOMS: atom_id res chain seq x y z
N MET A 1 35.60 30.40 -17.93
CA MET A 1 34.53 29.41 -17.72
C MET A 1 35.20 28.07 -17.47
N ASN A 2 35.53 27.77 -16.22
CA ASN A 2 36.23 26.54 -15.84
C ASN A 2 35.20 25.44 -15.59
N THR A 3 35.06 24.52 -16.54
CA THR A 3 34.32 23.28 -16.32
C THR A 3 35.06 22.44 -15.28
N SER A 4 34.35 21.95 -14.26
CA SER A 4 34.98 21.19 -13.17
C SER A 4 35.68 19.93 -13.71
N PRO A 5 36.83 19.54 -13.15
CA PRO A 5 37.56 18.34 -13.59
C PRO A 5 36.74 17.05 -13.44
N LEU A 6 35.75 17.05 -12.55
CA LEU A 6 34.80 15.94 -12.36
C LEU A 6 33.85 15.76 -13.56
N LEU A 7 33.42 16.86 -14.19
CA LEU A 7 32.51 16.81 -15.34
C LEU A 7 33.22 16.26 -16.58
N ASN A 8 34.50 16.62 -16.79
CA ASN A 8 35.30 16.08 -17.89
C ASN A 8 35.61 14.60 -17.71
N SER A 9 35.93 14.15 -16.49
CA SER A 9 36.17 12.72 -16.21
C SER A 9 34.90 11.88 -16.41
N LEU A 10 33.73 12.41 -16.07
CA LEU A 10 32.45 11.72 -16.29
C LEU A 10 32.12 11.59 -17.79
N LEU A 11 32.38 12.63 -18.58
CA LEU A 11 32.17 12.60 -20.04
C LEU A 11 33.08 11.57 -20.73
N VAL A 12 34.34 11.47 -20.31
CA VAL A 12 35.30 10.51 -20.86
C VAL A 12 34.88 9.07 -20.53
N LEU A 13 34.47 8.80 -19.30
CA LEU A 13 33.95 7.49 -18.90
C LEU A 13 32.69 7.11 -19.69
N LEU A 14 31.77 8.06 -19.90
CA LEU A 14 30.57 7.84 -20.71
C LEU A 14 30.93 7.50 -22.17
N GLN A 15 31.90 8.19 -22.76
CA GLN A 15 32.39 7.89 -24.11
C GLN A 15 33.02 6.50 -24.20
N PHE A 16 33.84 6.10 -23.22
CA PHE A 16 34.42 4.75 -23.20
C PHE A 16 33.36 3.65 -23.10
N VAL A 17 32.35 3.83 -22.23
CA VAL A 17 31.26 2.85 -22.09
C VAL A 17 30.45 2.73 -23.38
N ILE A 18 30.13 3.85 -24.05
CA ILE A 18 29.43 3.84 -25.34
C ILE A 18 30.27 3.11 -26.40
N VAL A 19 31.58 3.39 -26.48
CA VAL A 19 32.47 2.70 -27.42
C VAL A 19 32.52 1.20 -27.16
N SER A 20 32.67 0.78 -25.90
CA SER A 20 32.68 -0.65 -25.54
C SER A 20 31.36 -1.36 -25.85
N LEU A 21 30.21 -0.75 -25.57
CA LEU A 21 28.89 -1.32 -25.89
C LEU A 21 28.65 -1.43 -27.40
N THR A 22 29.07 -0.41 -28.17
CA THR A 22 28.95 -0.46 -29.63
C THR A 22 29.92 -1.45 -30.28
N TYR A 23 31.08 -1.69 -29.66
CA TYR A 23 32.04 -2.70 -30.10
C TYR A 23 31.49 -4.12 -29.92
N ASP A 24 30.96 -4.43 -28.73
CA ASP A 24 30.39 -5.74 -28.40
C ASP A 24 29.20 -6.10 -29.32
N HIS A 25 28.32 -5.14 -29.58
CA HIS A 25 27.18 -5.34 -30.47
C HIS A 25 27.59 -5.57 -31.94
N ARG A 26 28.71 -4.97 -32.40
CA ARG A 26 29.26 -5.22 -33.73
C ARG A 26 29.94 -6.58 -33.86
N GLU A 27 30.59 -7.06 -32.79
CA GLU A 27 31.18 -8.41 -32.79
C GLU A 27 30.09 -9.49 -32.84
N GLU A 28 29.00 -9.35 -32.09
CA GLU A 28 27.90 -10.32 -32.11
C GLU A 28 27.19 -10.38 -33.48
N GLU A 29 27.02 -9.23 -34.16
CA GLU A 29 26.50 -9.19 -35.52
C GLU A 29 27.47 -9.81 -36.54
N MET A 30 28.78 -9.59 -36.39
CA MET A 30 29.79 -10.19 -37.26
C MET A 30 29.83 -11.72 -37.14
N ASP A 31 29.69 -12.27 -35.94
CA ASP A 31 29.73 -13.72 -35.73
C ASP A 31 28.56 -14.43 -36.41
N LYS A 32 27.39 -13.80 -36.49
CA LYS A 32 26.23 -14.33 -37.23
C LYS A 32 26.40 -14.25 -38.76
N ARG A 33 27.41 -13.53 -39.26
CA ARG A 33 27.73 -13.38 -40.69
C ARG A 33 28.91 -14.22 -41.16
N ARG A 34 29.76 -14.71 -40.24
CA ARG A 34 30.93 -15.54 -40.55
C ARG A 34 30.51 -16.95 -40.97
N THR A 35 30.98 -17.42 -42.13
CA THR A 35 30.63 -18.76 -42.62
C THR A 35 31.55 -19.87 -42.15
N SER A 36 32.48 -19.57 -41.24
CA SER A 36 33.54 -20.47 -40.73
C SER A 36 34.48 -21.07 -41.79
N ASN A 37 34.29 -20.77 -43.09
CA ASN A 37 35.14 -21.24 -44.18
C ASN A 37 36.36 -20.33 -44.34
N VAL A 38 37.53 -20.95 -44.49
CA VAL A 38 38.78 -20.27 -44.85
C VAL A 38 38.77 -20.00 -46.36
N CYS A 39 39.30 -18.86 -46.78
CA CYS A 39 39.36 -18.47 -48.19
C CYS A 39 40.65 -17.72 -48.50
N ARG A 40 41.10 -17.75 -49.75
CA ARG A 40 42.15 -16.83 -50.24
C ARG A 40 41.58 -15.73 -51.12
N SER A 41 40.45 -16.01 -51.76
CA SER A 41 39.74 -15.10 -52.65
C SER A 41 38.23 -15.20 -52.45
N SER A 42 37.49 -14.13 -52.78
CA SER A 42 36.03 -14.12 -52.67
C SER A 42 35.32 -15.12 -53.60
N SER A 43 36.00 -15.66 -54.62
CA SER A 43 35.44 -16.71 -55.50
C SER A 43 35.35 -18.09 -54.82
N GLU A 44 36.08 -18.32 -53.73
CA GLU A 44 35.99 -19.56 -52.94
C GLU A 44 34.82 -19.52 -51.95
N CYS A 45 34.17 -18.37 -51.81
CA CYS A 45 33.12 -18.14 -50.83
C CYS A 45 31.70 -18.38 -51.40
N PRO A 46 30.71 -18.73 -50.55
CA PRO A 46 29.32 -18.88 -50.97
C PRO A 46 28.75 -17.63 -51.67
N GLN A 47 27.66 -17.79 -52.41
CA GLN A 47 26.96 -16.64 -53.00
C GLN A 47 26.58 -15.62 -51.92
N ASN A 48 26.68 -14.32 -52.26
CA ASN A 48 26.44 -13.20 -51.35
C ASN A 48 27.40 -13.13 -50.14
N SER A 49 28.63 -13.64 -50.29
CA SER A 49 29.72 -13.46 -49.32
C SER A 49 30.98 -12.88 -49.97
N LEU A 50 31.95 -12.53 -49.13
CA LEU A 50 33.26 -12.02 -49.51
C LEU A 50 34.34 -12.57 -48.58
N CYS A 51 35.59 -12.63 -49.05
CA CYS A 51 36.72 -13.08 -48.24
C CYS A 51 37.32 -11.91 -47.46
N GLU A 52 37.23 -11.94 -46.12
CA GLU A 52 37.82 -10.92 -45.23
C GLU A 52 39.14 -11.44 -44.62
N PRO A 53 40.24 -10.68 -44.64
CA PRO A 53 41.50 -11.08 -44.02
C PRO A 53 41.36 -11.28 -42.50
N ARG A 54 41.99 -12.33 -41.94
CA ARG A 54 42.04 -12.53 -40.49
C ARG A 54 43.20 -11.75 -39.87
N GLY A 55 42.91 -10.60 -39.25
CA GLY A 55 43.85 -9.84 -38.43
C GLY A 55 44.87 -9.03 -39.23
N GLY A 56 45.12 -7.79 -38.80
CA GLY A 56 45.98 -6.79 -39.47
C GLY A 56 47.48 -7.05 -39.34
N GLY A 57 47.96 -8.23 -39.74
CA GLY A 57 49.37 -8.59 -39.81
C GLY A 57 49.78 -9.05 -41.21
N VAL A 58 51.01 -8.71 -41.63
CA VAL A 58 51.56 -8.83 -43.00
C VAL A 58 51.86 -10.28 -43.44
N GLU A 59 51.39 -11.30 -42.70
CA GLU A 59 51.78 -12.70 -42.92
C GLU A 59 50.63 -13.70 -43.11
N PHE A 60 49.36 -13.26 -43.18
CA PHE A 60 48.23 -14.17 -43.43
C PHE A 60 47.75 -14.11 -44.88
N THR A 61 47.97 -15.18 -45.65
CA THR A 61 47.46 -15.36 -47.02
C THR A 61 46.02 -15.90 -47.05
N GLU A 62 45.44 -16.19 -45.89
CA GLU A 62 44.14 -16.84 -45.73
C GLU A 62 43.21 -15.94 -44.91
N GLY A 63 42.06 -15.62 -45.49
CA GLY A 63 40.95 -14.93 -44.88
C GLY A 63 39.81 -15.88 -44.48
N GLN A 64 38.67 -15.29 -44.12
CA GLN A 64 37.45 -15.98 -43.77
C GLN A 64 36.29 -15.46 -44.62
N CYS A 65 35.46 -16.37 -45.11
CA CYS A 65 34.26 -15.99 -45.83
C CYS A 65 33.24 -15.38 -44.86
N VAL A 66 32.76 -14.19 -45.19
CA VAL A 66 31.76 -13.44 -44.43
C VAL A 66 30.62 -13.03 -45.36
N CYS A 67 29.38 -13.26 -44.94
CA CYS A 67 28.22 -12.82 -45.69
C CYS A 67 28.25 -11.29 -45.88
N ARG A 68 27.85 -10.81 -47.06
CA ARG A 68 27.74 -9.38 -47.38
C ARG A 68 26.77 -8.68 -46.41
N SER A 69 26.87 -7.35 -46.32
CA SER A 69 25.94 -6.57 -45.50
C SER A 69 24.50 -6.83 -45.96
N GLY A 70 23.58 -6.99 -45.02
CA GLY A 70 22.20 -7.40 -45.30
C GLY A 70 21.98 -8.91 -45.46
N TYR A 71 23.01 -9.74 -45.24
CA TYR A 71 22.90 -11.20 -45.26
C TYR A 71 23.45 -11.84 -43.98
N PHE A 72 22.81 -12.91 -43.51
CA PHE A 72 23.28 -13.73 -42.40
C PHE A 72 23.63 -15.14 -42.86
N MET A 73 24.48 -15.83 -42.10
CA MET A 73 24.89 -17.19 -42.44
C MET A 73 23.90 -18.22 -41.88
N LYS A 74 23.36 -19.07 -42.75
CA LYS A 74 22.62 -20.27 -42.37
C LYS A 74 23.44 -21.52 -42.70
N ALA A 75 23.63 -22.38 -41.70
CA ALA A 75 24.28 -23.67 -41.89
C ALA A 75 23.23 -24.78 -42.09
N SER A 76 23.44 -25.62 -43.10
CA SER A 76 22.66 -26.84 -43.34
C SER A 76 23.63 -28.00 -43.55
N GLY A 77 24.01 -28.66 -42.45
CA GLY A 77 25.11 -29.62 -42.44
C GLY A 77 26.44 -28.95 -42.78
N LYS A 78 27.10 -29.41 -43.85
CA LYS A 78 28.35 -28.80 -44.37
C LYS A 78 28.12 -27.59 -45.27
N LYS A 79 26.88 -27.37 -45.74
CA LYS A 79 26.56 -26.26 -46.63
C LYS A 79 26.40 -24.97 -45.81
N ARG A 80 27.02 -23.89 -46.29
CA ARG A 80 26.91 -22.55 -45.71
C ARG A 80 26.32 -21.63 -46.77
N GLU A 81 25.22 -20.99 -46.46
CA GLU A 81 24.52 -20.08 -47.36
C GLU A 81 24.32 -18.72 -46.69
N CYS A 82 24.45 -17.65 -47.48
CA CYS A 82 24.16 -16.31 -47.02
C CYS A 82 22.73 -15.95 -47.42
N ILE A 83 21.86 -15.85 -46.42
CA ILE A 83 20.44 -15.58 -46.56
C ILE A 83 20.19 -14.10 -46.28
N MET A 84 19.37 -13.46 -47.11
CA MET A 84 19.04 -12.04 -46.96
C MET A 84 18.20 -11.81 -45.70
N ILE A 85 18.60 -10.81 -44.91
CA ILE A 85 17.86 -10.32 -43.76
C ILE A 85 16.63 -9.54 -44.28
N ALA A 86 15.48 -9.69 -43.62
CA ALA A 86 14.25 -9.00 -43.99
C ALA A 86 13.75 -8.17 -42.81
N ASP A 87 13.43 -6.91 -43.06
CA ASP A 87 12.83 -5.98 -42.08
C ASP A 87 11.30 -6.13 -42.04
N TYR A 88 10.63 -5.39 -41.15
CA TYR A 88 9.18 -5.50 -40.95
C TYR A 88 8.41 -5.19 -42.25
N GLY A 89 7.48 -6.08 -42.62
CA GLY A 89 6.71 -5.99 -43.86
C GLY A 89 7.43 -6.44 -45.13
N GLU A 90 8.73 -6.71 -45.07
CA GLU A 90 9.50 -7.18 -46.23
C GLU A 90 9.26 -8.66 -46.54
N LEU A 91 9.59 -9.05 -47.78
CA LEU A 91 9.42 -10.42 -48.25
C LEU A 91 10.31 -11.40 -47.49
N CYS A 92 9.71 -12.48 -47.01
CA CYS A 92 10.39 -13.55 -46.30
C CYS A 92 9.95 -14.93 -46.76
N PHE A 93 10.80 -15.92 -46.50
CA PHE A 93 10.57 -17.34 -46.77
C PHE A 93 10.71 -18.19 -45.49
N MET A 94 11.37 -17.67 -44.46
CA MET A 94 11.56 -18.33 -43.17
C MET A 94 11.67 -17.30 -42.03
N ASN A 95 11.41 -17.73 -40.80
CA ASN A 95 11.38 -16.85 -39.64
C ASN A 95 12.73 -16.19 -39.36
N GLU A 96 13.83 -16.91 -39.59
CA GLU A 96 15.20 -16.45 -39.31
C GLU A 96 15.58 -15.19 -40.08
N GLN A 97 14.95 -14.93 -41.24
CA GLN A 97 15.14 -13.68 -41.98
C GLN A 97 14.63 -12.47 -41.20
N CYS A 98 13.50 -12.63 -40.53
CA CYS A 98 12.87 -11.61 -39.70
C CYS A 98 13.59 -11.49 -38.34
N GLU A 99 13.98 -12.63 -37.76
CA GLU A 99 14.52 -12.69 -36.39
C GLU A 99 15.87 -11.98 -36.23
N PHE A 100 16.64 -11.81 -37.32
CA PHE A 100 17.97 -11.20 -37.26
C PHE A 100 17.92 -9.74 -36.79
N ARG A 101 17.03 -8.92 -37.36
CA ARG A 101 16.84 -7.50 -37.00
C ARG A 101 15.68 -7.31 -36.03
N LEU A 102 14.55 -7.95 -36.30
CA LEU A 102 13.32 -7.72 -35.55
C LEU A 102 13.28 -8.51 -34.22
N GLY A 103 14.25 -9.39 -33.98
CA GLY A 103 14.32 -10.23 -32.79
C GLY A 103 13.39 -11.44 -32.83
N LYS A 104 13.45 -12.25 -31.77
CA LYS A 104 12.77 -13.56 -31.67
C LYS A 104 11.24 -13.48 -31.65
N GLU A 105 10.68 -12.29 -31.43
CA GLU A 105 9.23 -12.07 -31.45
C GLU A 105 8.67 -11.77 -32.84
N SER A 106 9.51 -11.86 -33.88
CA SER A 106 9.09 -11.80 -35.28
C SER A 106 8.91 -13.19 -35.89
N PHE A 107 8.17 -13.27 -36.99
CA PHE A 107 8.01 -14.47 -37.79
C PHE A 107 7.62 -14.12 -39.23
N CYS A 108 7.80 -15.07 -40.14
CA CYS A 108 7.39 -14.91 -41.52
C CYS A 108 5.91 -15.27 -41.67
N ASN A 109 5.05 -14.27 -41.80
CA ASN A 109 3.60 -14.43 -41.92
C ASN A 109 3.14 -14.11 -43.34
N ASN A 110 2.55 -15.07 -44.05
CA ASN A 110 2.07 -14.87 -45.43
C ASN A 110 3.12 -14.22 -46.37
N ARG A 111 4.38 -14.67 -46.27
CA ARG A 111 5.55 -14.14 -47.01
C ARG A 111 5.98 -12.71 -46.63
N GLN A 112 5.48 -12.14 -45.54
CA GLN A 112 5.97 -10.86 -45.02
C GLN A 112 6.41 -10.99 -43.56
N CYS A 113 7.49 -10.31 -43.18
CA CYS A 113 7.91 -10.29 -41.78
C CYS A 113 6.89 -9.53 -40.93
N ALA A 114 6.43 -10.15 -39.85
CA ALA A 114 5.48 -9.59 -38.91
C ALA A 114 5.86 -9.96 -37.47
N CYS A 115 5.30 -9.26 -36.49
CA CYS A 115 5.42 -9.65 -35.09
C CYS A 115 4.40 -10.74 -34.76
N LYS A 116 4.78 -11.66 -33.86
CA LYS A 116 3.91 -12.74 -33.37
C LYS A 116 2.64 -12.18 -32.70
N PRO A 117 1.55 -12.98 -32.57
CA PRO A 117 0.25 -12.50 -32.06
C PRO A 117 0.24 -11.85 -30.65
N LYS A 118 1.31 -12.04 -29.86
CA LYS A 118 1.49 -11.42 -28.53
C LYS A 118 2.67 -10.45 -28.51
N ALA A 119 3.00 -9.90 -29.66
CA ALA A 119 4.08 -8.94 -29.83
C ALA A 119 3.61 -7.78 -30.70
N HIS A 120 4.32 -6.67 -30.62
CA HIS A 120 4.09 -5.48 -31.42
C HIS A 120 5.40 -4.95 -31.96
N TYR A 121 5.30 -4.24 -33.09
CA TYR A 121 6.44 -3.63 -33.73
C TYR A 121 6.65 -2.24 -33.15
N VAL A 122 7.88 -1.95 -32.72
CA VAL A 122 8.26 -0.63 -32.22
C VAL A 122 9.22 0.00 -33.23
N VAL A 123 8.74 1.07 -33.87
CA VAL A 123 9.40 1.72 -35.02
C VAL A 123 10.76 2.29 -34.65
N THR A 124 10.88 2.89 -33.46
CA THR A 124 12.10 3.53 -32.97
C THR A 124 13.26 2.56 -32.76
N GLU A 125 12.96 1.33 -32.39
CA GLU A 125 13.93 0.25 -32.17
C GLU A 125 14.04 -0.69 -33.37
N ASN A 126 13.16 -0.55 -34.37
CA ASN A 126 13.03 -1.48 -35.50
C ASN A 126 13.00 -2.96 -35.03
N ALA A 127 12.18 -3.25 -34.03
CA ALA A 127 12.11 -4.58 -33.42
C ALA A 127 10.71 -4.95 -32.94
N CYS A 128 10.46 -6.26 -32.85
CA CYS A 128 9.26 -6.81 -32.24
C CYS A 128 9.50 -7.07 -30.75
N PHE A 129 8.59 -6.57 -29.92
CA PHE A 129 8.60 -6.81 -28.48
C PHE A 129 7.34 -7.55 -28.07
N ASN A 130 7.45 -8.51 -27.15
CA ASN A 130 6.27 -9.13 -26.55
C ASN A 130 5.45 -8.07 -25.80
N ASN A 131 4.15 -8.27 -25.77
CA ASN A 131 3.20 -7.40 -25.10
C ASN A 131 3.18 -7.74 -23.61
N SER A 132 3.60 -6.80 -22.78
CA SER A 132 3.54 -6.88 -21.33
C SER A 132 2.56 -5.85 -20.77
N LYS A 133 1.62 -6.29 -19.94
CA LYS A 133 0.67 -5.45 -19.20
C LYS A 133 1.27 -4.95 -17.88
N ILE A 134 0.55 -4.08 -17.18
CA ILE A 134 0.99 -3.56 -15.87
C ILE A 134 1.23 -4.73 -14.90
N GLY A 135 2.38 -4.73 -14.24
CA GLY A 135 2.83 -5.76 -13.31
C GLY A 135 3.45 -7.01 -13.95
N GLU A 136 3.36 -7.16 -15.29
CA GLU A 136 4.03 -8.24 -16.00
C GLU A 136 5.51 -7.93 -16.21
N TYR A 137 6.30 -8.98 -16.44
CA TYR A 137 7.74 -8.87 -16.68
C TYR A 137 8.03 -8.04 -17.92
N CYS A 138 9.04 -7.18 -17.82
CA CYS A 138 9.60 -6.45 -18.94
C CYS A 138 11.12 -6.44 -18.84
N ARG A 139 11.78 -6.39 -20.00
CA ARG A 139 13.21 -6.13 -20.08
C ARG A 139 13.48 -4.66 -20.38
N LEU A 140 12.64 -4.07 -21.24
CA LEU A 140 12.69 -2.69 -21.70
C LEU A 140 11.29 -2.08 -21.64
N THR A 141 11.22 -0.75 -21.64
CA THR A 141 9.94 -0.02 -21.68
C THR A 141 9.13 -0.37 -22.93
N SER A 142 9.78 -0.71 -24.03
CA SER A 142 9.15 -1.13 -25.29
C SER A 142 8.41 -2.47 -25.19
N ASN A 143 8.56 -3.25 -24.11
CA ASN A 143 7.67 -4.38 -23.83
C ASN A 143 6.29 -3.93 -23.33
N CYS A 144 6.22 -2.77 -22.68
CA CYS A 144 5.03 -2.32 -21.96
C CYS A 144 4.03 -1.65 -22.91
N VAL A 145 2.92 -2.34 -23.17
CA VAL A 145 1.93 -1.90 -24.18
C VAL A 145 0.84 -0.98 -23.64
N VAL A 146 0.74 -0.86 -22.31
CA VAL A 146 -0.24 0.04 -21.68
C VAL A 146 0.31 1.46 -21.68
N GLU A 147 -0.51 2.43 -22.09
CA GLU A 147 -0.07 3.83 -22.14
C GLU A 147 0.39 4.32 -20.76
N LYS A 148 1.38 5.22 -20.75
CA LYS A 148 1.99 5.79 -19.54
C LYS A 148 2.60 4.72 -18.61
N THR A 149 3.14 3.65 -19.18
CA THR A 149 3.93 2.68 -18.44
C THR A 149 5.40 2.70 -18.84
N THR A 150 6.26 2.38 -17.88
CA THR A 150 7.69 2.21 -18.06
C THR A 150 8.13 0.90 -17.44
N CYS A 151 9.21 0.31 -17.96
CA CYS A 151 9.81 -0.85 -17.32
C CYS A 151 10.62 -0.40 -16.10
N GLN A 152 10.17 -0.76 -14.91
CA GLN A 152 10.82 -0.42 -13.65
C GLN A 152 10.97 -1.67 -12.79
N HIS A 153 12.20 -1.95 -12.36
CA HIS A 153 12.54 -3.16 -11.60
C HIS A 153 12.07 -4.47 -12.28
N GLY A 154 12.15 -4.51 -13.62
CA GLY A 154 11.75 -5.67 -14.42
C GLY A 154 10.23 -5.87 -14.54
N GLN A 155 9.42 -4.89 -14.17
CA GLN A 155 7.96 -4.91 -14.30
C GLN A 155 7.44 -3.66 -14.98
N CYS A 156 6.40 -3.79 -15.80
CA CYS A 156 5.72 -2.63 -16.35
C CYS A 156 4.95 -1.91 -15.24
N ARG A 157 5.27 -0.64 -15.00
CA ARG A 157 4.64 0.19 -13.96
C ARG A 157 4.18 1.51 -14.55
N CYS A 158 3.11 2.05 -14.00
CA CYS A 158 2.64 3.38 -14.38
C CYS A 158 3.71 4.43 -14.10
N HIS A 159 3.72 5.50 -14.91
CA HIS A 159 4.57 6.66 -14.71
C HIS A 159 4.33 7.31 -13.34
N PHE A 160 5.29 8.12 -12.89
CA PHE A 160 5.14 8.89 -11.67
C PHE A 160 3.86 9.76 -11.70
N GLY A 161 3.11 9.76 -10.59
CA GLY A 161 1.82 10.43 -10.49
C GLY A 161 0.65 9.67 -11.09
N TYR A 162 0.85 8.40 -11.47
CA TYR A 162 -0.21 7.50 -11.93
C TYR A 162 -0.14 6.15 -11.20
N HIS A 163 -1.27 5.45 -11.15
CA HIS A 163 -1.39 4.10 -10.59
C HIS A 163 -2.24 3.23 -11.52
N ALA A 164 -2.18 1.91 -11.32
CA ALA A 164 -2.92 0.97 -12.14
C ALA A 164 -4.39 0.96 -11.73
N ASN A 165 -5.30 0.94 -12.70
CA ASN A 165 -6.69 0.57 -12.41
C ASN A 165 -6.79 -0.91 -11.98
N MET A 166 -7.96 -1.32 -11.48
CA MET A 166 -8.16 -2.66 -10.91
C MET A 166 -7.82 -3.79 -11.89
N ASP A 167 -8.17 -3.64 -13.17
CA ASP A 167 -7.94 -4.65 -14.21
C ASP A 167 -6.53 -4.60 -14.84
N LYS A 168 -5.66 -3.69 -14.37
CA LYS A 168 -4.30 -3.50 -14.91
C LYS A 168 -4.29 -3.20 -16.42
N SER A 169 -5.34 -2.56 -16.90
CA SER A 169 -5.56 -2.21 -18.31
C SER A 169 -5.25 -0.75 -18.62
N SER A 170 -5.18 0.12 -17.61
CA SER A 170 -4.88 1.54 -17.78
C SER A 170 -4.16 2.13 -16.57
N CYS A 171 -3.48 3.25 -16.78
CA CYS A 171 -2.88 4.06 -15.73
C CYS A 171 -3.75 5.28 -15.44
N LEU A 172 -4.32 5.33 -14.23
CA LEU A 172 -5.13 6.42 -13.72
C LEU A 172 -4.24 7.45 -13.02
N LYS A 173 -4.62 8.73 -13.10
CA LYS A 173 -3.89 9.78 -12.41
C LYS A 173 -4.10 9.61 -10.91
N ASN A 174 -3.05 9.87 -10.13
CA ASN A 174 -3.18 9.88 -8.68
C ASN A 174 -3.95 11.13 -8.23
N ILE A 175 -5.11 10.92 -7.61
CA ILE A 175 -5.91 11.98 -6.98
C ILE A 175 -5.92 11.75 -5.47
N TYR A 176 -5.58 12.78 -4.71
CA TYR A 176 -5.48 12.74 -3.25
C TYR A 176 -6.74 13.31 -2.58
N LEU A 177 -6.84 13.17 -1.26
CA LEU A 177 -7.99 13.68 -0.50
C LEU A 177 -8.25 15.16 -0.77
N ASN A 178 -9.52 15.52 -0.88
CA ASN A 178 -10.03 16.86 -1.19
C ASN A 178 -9.67 17.40 -2.59
N GLU A 179 -9.02 16.61 -3.44
CA GLU A 179 -8.80 16.94 -4.85
C GLU A 179 -9.96 16.47 -5.74
N LYS A 180 -10.09 17.08 -6.92
CA LYS A 180 -11.16 16.76 -7.86
C LYS A 180 -11.00 15.37 -8.50
N CYS A 181 -12.05 14.58 -8.44
CA CYS A 181 -12.16 13.24 -9.02
C CYS A 181 -13.48 13.08 -9.80
N TYR A 182 -13.53 12.05 -10.64
CA TYR A 182 -14.70 11.65 -11.41
C TYR A 182 -15.08 10.18 -11.18
N ALA A 183 -14.14 9.35 -10.71
CA ALA A 183 -14.39 7.94 -10.39
C ALA A 183 -13.66 7.53 -9.10
N ASP A 184 -14.23 6.58 -8.37
CA ASP A 184 -13.67 6.07 -7.11
C ASP A 184 -12.24 5.54 -7.26
N GLU A 185 -11.97 4.88 -8.39
CA GLU A 185 -10.66 4.29 -8.68
C GLU A 185 -9.56 5.32 -8.92
N GLU A 186 -9.85 6.62 -9.08
CA GLU A 186 -8.81 7.66 -9.19
C GLU A 186 -8.21 8.05 -7.83
N CYS A 187 -8.93 7.78 -6.74
CA CYS A 187 -8.53 8.16 -5.40
C CYS A 187 -7.50 7.16 -4.84
N VAL A 188 -6.26 7.62 -4.65
CA VAL A 188 -5.14 6.73 -4.29
C VAL A 188 -5.02 6.47 -2.80
N VAL A 189 -5.66 7.29 -1.98
CA VAL A 189 -5.63 7.14 -0.53
C VAL A 189 -6.47 5.93 -0.15
N GLU A 190 -5.90 5.02 0.64
CA GLU A 190 -6.61 3.83 1.07
C GLU A 190 -7.90 4.20 1.83
N HIS A 191 -8.96 3.42 1.63
CA HIS A 191 -10.29 3.69 2.18
C HIS A 191 -10.90 5.06 1.78
N SER A 192 -10.44 5.67 0.69
CA SER A 192 -11.10 6.82 0.06
C SER A 192 -11.96 6.43 -1.14
N SER A 193 -12.87 7.30 -1.54
CA SER A 193 -13.71 7.19 -2.74
C SER A 193 -14.11 8.57 -3.25
N CYS A 194 -14.58 8.65 -4.49
CA CYS A 194 -14.96 9.91 -5.10
C CYS A 194 -16.38 10.30 -4.66
N GLN A 195 -16.48 11.34 -3.83
CA GLN A 195 -17.73 11.80 -3.24
C GLN A 195 -17.88 13.31 -3.48
N ASP A 196 -18.98 13.74 -4.10
CA ASP A 196 -19.23 15.14 -4.47
C ASP A 196 -18.13 15.76 -5.36
N ASN A 197 -17.60 14.97 -6.30
CA ASN A 197 -16.45 15.32 -7.16
C ASN A 197 -15.14 15.58 -6.39
N GLU A 198 -15.00 15.08 -5.16
CA GLU A 198 -13.76 15.17 -4.39
C GLU A 198 -13.42 13.82 -3.77
N CYS A 199 -12.14 13.45 -3.71
CA CYS A 199 -11.75 12.25 -2.99
C CYS A 199 -11.94 12.47 -1.49
N LYS A 200 -12.82 11.66 -0.87
CA LYS A 200 -13.12 11.71 0.57
C LYS A 200 -12.98 10.33 1.18
N CYS A 201 -12.78 10.26 2.49
CA CYS A 201 -12.81 8.98 3.19
C CYS A 201 -14.18 8.32 3.04
N LYS A 202 -14.20 6.99 2.90
CA LYS A 202 -15.43 6.18 2.90
C LYS A 202 -16.14 6.34 4.25
N ALA A 203 -17.45 6.09 4.29
CA ALA A 203 -18.30 6.33 5.47
C ALA A 203 -17.82 5.68 6.78
N SER A 204 -17.07 4.59 6.73
CA SER A 204 -16.49 3.92 7.90
C SER A 204 -15.14 4.49 8.35
N HIS A 205 -14.69 5.59 7.75
CA HIS A 205 -13.39 6.20 7.98
C HIS A 205 -13.51 7.73 8.08
N VAL A 206 -12.51 8.35 8.70
CA VAL A 206 -12.40 9.79 8.86
C VAL A 206 -11.00 10.24 8.46
N GLN A 207 -10.89 11.44 7.91
CA GLN A 207 -9.60 12.01 7.53
C GLN A 207 -8.76 12.29 8.79
N ALA A 208 -7.48 11.87 8.76
CA ALA A 208 -6.50 12.21 9.78
C ALA A 208 -6.16 13.72 9.72
N SER A 209 -5.84 14.33 10.86
CA SER A 209 -5.67 15.78 10.93
C SER A 209 -4.32 16.27 10.41
N GLN A 210 -3.30 15.41 10.46
CA GLN A 210 -1.91 15.75 10.07
C GLN A 210 -1.42 14.95 8.86
N GLU A 211 -2.16 13.93 8.45
CA GLU A 211 -1.79 13.01 7.38
C GLU A 211 -2.92 12.93 6.36
N ALA A 212 -2.58 12.75 5.09
CA ALA A 212 -3.57 12.52 4.03
C ALA A 212 -4.04 11.05 4.03
N GLU A 213 -4.44 10.54 5.20
CA GLU A 213 -4.88 9.17 5.42
C GLU A 213 -6.32 9.14 5.95
N CYS A 214 -7.02 8.04 5.66
CA CYS A 214 -8.34 7.74 6.19
C CYS A 214 -8.24 6.73 7.33
N LEU A 215 -8.46 7.18 8.56
CA LEU A 215 -8.43 6.36 9.76
C LEU A 215 -9.80 5.72 10.03
N PRO A 216 -9.87 4.52 10.61
CA PRO A 216 -11.14 3.90 10.98
C PRO A 216 -11.94 4.77 11.94
N LEU A 217 -13.22 4.96 11.63
CA LEU A 217 -14.15 5.69 12.49
C LEU A 217 -14.62 4.77 13.63
N ALA A 218 -14.53 5.25 14.87
CA ALA A 218 -14.96 4.54 16.06
C ALA A 218 -16.47 4.69 16.28
N THR A 219 -17.19 3.58 16.21
CA THR A 219 -18.64 3.51 16.36
C THR A 219 -19.11 3.34 17.80
N SER A 220 -18.20 3.05 18.75
CA SER A 220 -18.53 2.91 20.18
C SER A 220 -17.41 3.41 21.09
N LEU A 221 -17.74 3.68 22.36
CA LEU A 221 -16.73 4.01 23.36
C LEU A 221 -15.77 2.84 23.54
N TYR A 222 -14.58 3.16 24.05
CA TYR A 222 -13.48 2.24 24.30
C TYR A 222 -12.89 1.57 23.05
N GLN A 223 -13.38 1.88 21.85
CA GLN A 223 -12.69 1.49 20.62
C GLN A 223 -11.37 2.24 20.48
N PRO A 224 -10.33 1.59 19.91
CA PRO A 224 -9.04 2.22 19.69
C PRO A 224 -9.15 3.47 18.82
N CYS A 225 -8.38 4.49 19.18
CA CYS A 225 -8.24 5.72 18.42
C CYS A 225 -6.83 6.28 18.57
N GLN A 226 -6.46 7.13 17.63
CA GLN A 226 -5.20 7.88 17.60
C GLN A 226 -5.47 9.39 17.73
N GLN A 227 -6.63 9.84 17.25
CA GLN A 227 -7.04 11.24 17.29
C GLN A 227 -8.56 11.40 17.42
N ASP A 228 -8.97 12.58 17.88
CA ASP A 228 -10.36 12.90 18.22
C ASP A 228 -11.35 12.69 17.07
N SER A 229 -10.93 12.91 15.81
CA SER A 229 -11.83 12.79 14.67
C SER A 229 -12.42 11.38 14.53
N GLN A 230 -11.71 10.34 14.97
CA GLN A 230 -12.19 8.95 14.94
C GLN A 230 -13.38 8.74 15.87
N CYS A 231 -13.50 9.52 16.95
CA CYS A 231 -14.59 9.41 17.90
C CYS A 231 -15.80 10.27 17.51
N SER A 232 -15.78 10.95 16.36
CA SER A 232 -16.79 11.93 15.95
C SER A 232 -18.21 11.37 15.78
N SER A 233 -18.38 10.06 15.53
CA SER A 233 -19.70 9.41 15.52
C SER A 233 -20.30 9.20 16.90
N ILE A 234 -19.52 9.37 17.97
CA ILE A 234 -19.97 9.29 19.35
C ILE A 234 -20.02 10.71 19.91
N PRO A 235 -21.21 11.32 20.08
CA PRO A 235 -21.33 12.68 20.55
C PRO A 235 -20.65 12.89 21.91
N ASN A 236 -20.00 14.05 22.09
CA ASN A 236 -19.30 14.43 23.30
C ASN A 236 -18.21 13.45 23.75
N SER A 237 -17.56 12.80 22.78
CA SER A 237 -16.40 11.94 23.02
C SER A 237 -15.13 12.50 22.37
N TYR A 238 -13.98 11.99 22.78
CA TYR A 238 -12.68 12.33 22.25
C TYR A 238 -11.72 11.14 22.41
N CYS A 239 -10.54 11.22 21.79
CA CYS A 239 -9.55 10.18 21.96
C CYS A 239 -8.78 10.36 23.27
N GLY A 240 -9.04 9.46 24.22
CA GLY A 240 -8.45 9.52 25.55
C GLY A 240 -6.95 9.16 25.57
N GLU A 241 -6.29 9.45 26.69
CA GLU A 241 -4.87 9.10 26.90
C GLU A 241 -4.60 7.59 26.83
N ASN A 242 -5.62 6.77 27.09
CA ASN A 242 -5.57 5.32 26.94
C ASN A 242 -5.71 4.85 25.48
N SER A 243 -5.66 5.77 24.51
CA SER A 243 -5.82 5.50 23.08
C SER A 243 -7.16 4.87 22.72
N THR A 244 -8.22 5.25 23.44
CA THR A 244 -9.60 4.81 23.14
C THR A 244 -10.59 5.96 23.22
N CYS A 245 -11.70 5.84 22.51
CA CYS A 245 -12.75 6.85 22.56
C CYS A 245 -13.43 6.86 23.93
N ILE A 246 -13.33 7.99 24.63
CA ILE A 246 -13.92 8.21 25.95
C ILE A 246 -14.73 9.50 25.97
N CYS A 247 -15.57 9.69 26.98
CA CYS A 247 -16.36 10.90 27.12
C CYS A 247 -15.51 12.12 27.44
N GLN A 248 -15.83 13.24 26.81
CA GLN A 248 -15.25 14.55 27.09
C GLN A 248 -15.52 14.97 28.55
N ARG A 249 -14.84 16.02 29.00
CA ARG A 249 -15.11 16.63 30.30
C ARG A 249 -16.60 16.97 30.45
N ASP A 250 -17.07 16.85 31.69
CA ASP A 250 -18.47 17.06 32.07
C ASP A 250 -19.47 16.12 31.37
N HIS A 251 -18.98 15.01 30.81
CA HIS A 251 -19.80 13.92 30.30
C HIS A 251 -19.33 12.57 30.86
N HIS A 252 -20.19 11.57 30.84
CA HIS A 252 -19.89 10.23 31.33
C HIS A 252 -20.62 9.14 30.55
N ASP A 253 -20.10 7.92 30.66
CA ASP A 253 -20.75 6.71 30.18
C ASP A 253 -21.44 6.01 31.35
N ILE A 254 -22.74 5.77 31.20
CA ILE A 254 -23.57 5.05 32.19
C ILE A 254 -23.24 3.55 32.25
N ASN A 255 -22.65 3.00 31.18
CA ASN A 255 -22.24 1.60 31.08
C ASN A 255 -20.77 1.39 31.47
N ALA A 256 -20.07 2.44 31.89
CA ALA A 256 -18.72 2.32 32.40
C ALA A 256 -18.75 1.50 33.69
N VAL A 257 -18.27 0.25 33.63
CA VAL A 257 -18.08 -0.56 34.83
C VAL A 257 -17.05 0.13 35.71
N ARG A 258 -17.52 0.83 36.76
CA ARG A 258 -16.64 1.33 37.82
C ARG A 258 -16.16 0.13 38.62
N ILE A 259 -14.98 -0.39 38.30
CA ILE A 259 -14.25 -1.24 39.25
C ILE A 259 -13.79 -0.32 40.38
N ILE A 260 -14.57 -0.23 41.45
CA ILE A 260 -14.12 0.33 42.71
C ILE A 260 -13.09 -0.67 43.24
N LYS A 261 -11.79 -0.38 43.11
CA LYS A 261 -10.76 -1.15 43.81
C LYS A 261 -10.89 -0.86 45.31
N ASN A 262 -11.81 -1.55 45.97
CA ASN A 262 -11.76 -1.68 47.41
C ASN A 262 -10.67 -2.73 47.69
N SER A 263 -9.56 -2.26 48.23
CA SER A 263 -8.45 -3.09 48.68
C SER A 263 -8.90 -4.00 49.82
N THR A 264 -9.31 -5.23 49.52
CA THR A 264 -9.16 -6.41 50.39
C THR A 264 -9.07 -7.68 49.53
N PRO A 265 -8.07 -8.55 49.70
CA PRO A 265 -7.98 -9.81 48.99
C PRO A 265 -8.76 -10.89 49.75
N GLU A 266 -9.82 -11.41 49.13
CA GLU A 266 -10.25 -12.82 49.18
C GLU A 266 -11.64 -12.92 48.54
N ASP A 267 -11.69 -13.61 47.40
CA ASP A 267 -12.86 -14.13 46.67
C ASP A 267 -13.99 -13.16 46.31
N GLU A 268 -13.83 -12.44 45.19
CA GLU A 268 -14.94 -11.69 44.57
C GLU A 268 -15.25 -12.25 43.17
N ILE A 269 -16.35 -13.01 43.06
CA ILE A 269 -17.02 -13.24 41.78
C ILE A 269 -17.65 -11.89 41.41
N VAL A 270 -16.99 -11.13 40.53
CA VAL A 270 -17.56 -9.92 39.95
C VAL A 270 -18.65 -10.31 38.97
N THR A 271 -19.92 -10.24 39.38
CA THR A 271 -21.05 -10.38 38.46
C THR A 271 -21.16 -9.11 37.62
N PHE A 272 -20.72 -9.20 36.37
CA PHE A 272 -20.89 -8.15 35.37
C PHE A 272 -22.32 -8.23 34.80
N GLU A 273 -23.18 -7.27 35.12
CA GLU A 273 -24.31 -6.98 34.25
C GLU A 273 -23.78 -6.23 33.02
N ILE A 274 -23.50 -6.97 31.96
CA ILE A 274 -23.13 -6.40 30.67
C ILE A 274 -24.42 -5.82 30.08
N SER A 275 -24.66 -4.54 30.30
CA SER A 275 -25.70 -3.81 29.57
C SER A 275 -25.28 -3.72 28.11
N PHE A 276 -25.84 -4.58 27.27
CA PHE A 276 -25.70 -4.55 25.81
C PHE A 276 -26.54 -3.40 25.22
N ASN A 277 -26.21 -2.15 25.57
CA ASN A 277 -26.75 -1.00 24.87
C ASN A 277 -26.02 -0.86 23.53
N PHE A 278 -26.72 -1.12 22.43
CA PHE A 278 -26.23 -0.97 21.06
C PHE A 278 -25.88 0.49 20.69
N PHE A 279 -26.16 1.46 21.58
CA PHE A 279 -25.87 2.89 21.39
C PHE A 279 -25.17 3.46 22.63
N GLN A 280 -23.88 3.16 22.79
CA GLN A 280 -23.06 3.83 23.80
C GLN A 280 -22.96 5.34 23.48
N ARG A 281 -23.22 6.19 24.46
CA ARG A 281 -23.26 7.65 24.32
C ARG A 281 -22.75 8.32 25.60
N CYS A 282 -22.22 9.52 25.44
CA CYS A 282 -21.75 10.33 26.55
C CYS A 282 -22.86 11.28 27.03
N TRP A 283 -23.32 11.06 28.25
CA TRP A 283 -24.35 11.85 28.92
C TRP A 283 -23.73 12.98 29.72
N SER A 284 -24.35 14.15 29.72
CA SER A 284 -23.88 15.27 30.54
C SER A 284 -23.90 14.89 32.01
N SER A 285 -22.80 15.18 32.70
CA SER A 285 -22.55 14.83 34.10
C SER A 285 -23.21 15.85 35.03
N VAL A 286 -24.29 15.46 35.69
CA VAL A 286 -25.06 16.30 36.61
C VAL A 286 -24.96 15.71 38.02
N ARG A 287 -24.49 16.51 38.98
CA ARG A 287 -24.42 16.12 40.40
C ARG A 287 -25.76 16.38 41.10
N LEU A 288 -25.89 15.90 42.35
CA LEU A 288 -27.07 16.17 43.19
C LEU A 288 -27.43 17.65 43.21
N ASN A 289 -28.73 17.89 43.17
CA ASN A 289 -29.34 19.19 43.03
C ASN A 289 -29.03 19.93 41.71
N GLY A 290 -28.32 19.36 40.75
CA GLY A 290 -28.17 19.92 39.41
C GLY A 290 -29.40 19.70 38.53
N ILE A 291 -29.55 20.51 37.48
CA ILE A 291 -30.66 20.37 36.52
C ILE A 291 -30.35 19.20 35.58
N CYS A 292 -31.30 18.28 35.44
CA CYS A 292 -31.19 17.10 34.58
C CYS A 292 -32.39 17.02 33.61
N GLU A 293 -32.17 16.32 32.50
CA GLU A 293 -33.21 16.01 31.51
C GLU A 293 -33.69 14.57 31.64
N SER A 294 -32.80 13.66 32.01
CA SER A 294 -33.09 12.24 32.26
C SER A 294 -32.23 11.67 33.39
N ASP A 295 -32.56 10.46 33.85
CA ASP A 295 -31.87 9.78 34.95
C ASP A 295 -30.39 9.52 34.61
N GLU A 296 -30.08 9.27 33.34
CA GLU A 296 -28.72 9.04 32.83
C GLU A 296 -27.80 10.25 32.96
N ASN A 297 -28.33 11.46 33.22
CA ASN A 297 -27.49 12.61 33.53
C ASN A 297 -26.88 12.54 34.94
N CYS A 298 -27.50 11.80 35.87
CA CYS A 298 -27.17 11.87 37.29
C CYS A 298 -25.97 10.97 37.65
N VAL A 299 -24.82 11.57 37.97
CA VAL A 299 -23.55 10.83 38.17
C VAL A 299 -23.36 10.24 39.57
N ILE A 300 -24.24 10.60 40.51
CA ILE A 300 -24.17 10.13 41.89
C ILE A 300 -24.93 8.81 41.99
N ALA A 301 -24.28 7.78 42.54
CA ALA A 301 -24.92 6.49 42.73
C ALA A 301 -26.17 6.62 43.61
N HIS A 302 -27.21 5.86 43.27
CA HIS A 302 -28.52 5.95 43.91
C HIS A 302 -29.16 7.35 43.80
N SER A 303 -29.05 7.97 42.63
CA SER A 303 -29.76 9.21 42.32
C SER A 303 -30.40 9.16 40.94
N SER A 304 -31.58 9.74 40.84
CA SER A 304 -32.40 9.81 39.61
C SER A 304 -32.85 11.25 39.36
N CYS A 305 -33.31 11.52 38.14
CA CYS A 305 -33.78 12.83 37.72
C CYS A 305 -35.25 13.06 38.11
N ILE A 306 -35.48 13.53 39.33
CA ILE A 306 -36.82 13.77 39.85
C ILE A 306 -37.13 15.27 39.78
N ASN A 307 -38.24 15.64 39.14
CA ASN A 307 -38.66 17.03 38.97
C ASN A 307 -37.55 17.93 38.34
N LYS A 308 -36.87 17.43 37.30
CA LYS A 308 -35.76 18.09 36.59
C LYS A 308 -34.52 18.35 37.44
N ARG A 309 -34.36 17.63 38.55
CA ARG A 309 -33.20 17.75 39.43
C ARG A 309 -32.69 16.38 39.83
N CYS A 310 -31.36 16.18 39.85
CA CYS A 310 -30.80 14.94 40.36
C CYS A 310 -31.01 14.87 41.88
N THR A 311 -31.74 13.86 42.35
CA THR A 311 -32.09 13.65 43.76
C THR A 311 -31.84 12.20 44.14
N CYS A 312 -31.58 11.94 45.43
CA CYS A 312 -31.40 10.56 45.90
C CYS A 312 -32.66 9.71 45.67
N ASP A 313 -32.45 8.45 45.34
CA ASP A 313 -33.50 7.46 45.17
C ASP A 313 -34.20 7.16 46.51
N GLU A 314 -35.37 6.52 46.43
CA GLU A 314 -36.14 6.15 47.62
C GLU A 314 -35.30 5.28 48.59
N GLY A 315 -35.31 5.64 49.88
CA GLY A 315 -34.50 4.97 50.91
C GLY A 315 -33.06 5.47 51.04
N PHE A 316 -32.63 6.43 50.22
CA PHE A 316 -31.34 7.09 50.34
C PHE A 316 -31.49 8.56 50.75
N HIS A 317 -30.51 9.07 51.50
CA HIS A 317 -30.46 10.46 51.95
C HIS A 317 -29.17 11.14 51.50
N GLU A 318 -29.27 12.42 51.14
CA GLU A 318 -28.12 13.26 50.79
C GLU A 318 -27.22 13.48 52.02
N THR A 319 -25.94 13.13 51.91
CA THR A 319 -24.93 13.36 52.94
C THR A 319 -24.34 14.77 52.83
N ARG A 320 -23.58 15.19 53.85
CA ARG A 320 -22.85 16.48 53.83
C ARG A 320 -21.89 16.60 52.64
N ASP A 321 -21.36 15.46 52.18
CA ASP A 321 -20.41 15.37 51.08
C ASP A 321 -21.10 15.25 49.70
N LYS A 322 -22.42 15.47 49.61
CA LYS A 322 -23.20 15.44 48.36
C LYS A 322 -23.24 14.06 47.70
N PHE A 323 -23.37 12.99 48.49
CA PHE A 323 -23.63 11.62 48.03
C PHE A 323 -24.95 11.09 48.60
N CYS A 324 -25.49 10.02 48.01
CA CYS A 324 -26.66 9.33 48.52
C CYS A 324 -26.26 8.12 49.37
N SER A 325 -26.72 8.05 50.62
CA SER A 325 -26.46 6.93 51.52
C SER A 325 -27.72 6.44 52.22
N ASN A 326 -27.85 5.13 52.41
CA ASN A 326 -28.92 4.55 53.21
C ASN A 326 -28.52 4.53 54.70
N ALA A 327 -29.42 4.97 55.58
CA ALA A 327 -29.20 5.09 57.02
C ALA A 327 -29.05 3.75 57.77
N THR A 328 -29.23 2.60 57.10
CA THR A 328 -29.13 1.27 57.71
C THR A 328 -27.70 0.82 58.02
N THR A 329 -26.67 1.36 57.35
CA THR A 329 -25.26 0.95 57.57
C THR A 329 -24.64 1.60 58.80
N VAL A 330 -25.06 2.80 59.18
CA VAL A 330 -24.51 3.52 60.36
C VAL A 330 -24.99 2.89 61.67
N GLN A 331 -26.20 2.33 61.71
CA GLN A 331 -26.74 1.77 62.95
C GLN A 331 -26.08 0.44 63.36
N ILE A 332 -25.62 -0.39 62.41
CA ILE A 332 -25.03 -1.70 62.73
C ILE A 332 -23.64 -1.52 63.38
N SER A 333 -22.82 -0.59 62.90
CA SER A 333 -21.51 -0.29 63.50
C SER A 333 -21.62 0.27 64.91
N SER A 334 -22.61 1.13 65.15
CA SER A 334 -22.85 1.69 66.49
C SER A 334 -23.44 0.66 67.45
N LEU A 335 -24.29 -0.26 66.96
CA LEU A 335 -24.87 -1.34 67.76
C LEU A 335 -23.83 -2.41 68.12
N LEU A 336 -22.88 -2.73 67.23
CA LEU A 336 -21.77 -3.64 67.50
C LEU A 336 -20.79 -3.08 68.55
N LEU A 337 -20.52 -1.77 68.52
CA LEU A 337 -19.70 -1.09 69.54
C LEU A 337 -20.41 -1.02 70.90
N LEU A 338 -21.74 -0.83 70.92
CA LEU A 338 -22.54 -0.92 72.13
C LEU A 338 -22.56 -2.35 72.70
N LEU A 339 -22.73 -3.38 71.86
CA LEU A 339 -22.73 -4.78 72.29
C LEU A 339 -21.34 -5.23 72.80
N SER A 340 -20.24 -4.77 72.21
CA SER A 340 -18.89 -5.08 72.70
C SER A 340 -18.59 -4.40 74.04
N SER A 341 -19.07 -3.17 74.24
CA SER A 341 -18.95 -2.47 75.52
C SER A 341 -19.79 -3.12 76.64
N ILE A 342 -20.98 -3.64 76.33
CA ILE A 342 -21.82 -4.37 77.28
C ILE A 342 -21.18 -5.73 77.64
N ALA A 343 -20.60 -6.44 76.67
CA ALA A 343 -19.89 -7.70 76.92
C ALA A 343 -18.69 -7.52 77.86
N LEU A 344 -17.92 -6.44 77.72
CA LEU A 344 -16.79 -6.09 78.60
C LEU A 344 -17.22 -5.81 80.04
N VAL A 345 -18.39 -5.19 80.24
CA VAL A 345 -18.97 -4.92 81.57
C VAL A 345 -19.45 -6.22 82.22
N PHE A 346 -20.06 -7.14 81.47
CA PHE A 346 -20.51 -8.43 82.02
C PHE A 346 -19.34 -9.38 82.35
N THR A 347 -18.22 -9.32 81.63
CA THR A 347 -17.03 -10.11 82.00
C THR A 347 -16.33 -9.58 83.26
N SER A 348 -16.40 -8.27 83.52
CA SER A 348 -15.79 -7.67 84.72
C SER A 348 -16.66 -7.80 85.98
N LEU A 349 -17.97 -8.01 85.85
CA LEU A 349 -18.88 -8.26 86.99
C LEU A 349 -18.90 -9.72 87.49
N ARG A 350 -18.36 -10.68 86.72
CA ARG A 350 -18.24 -12.09 87.14
C ARG A 350 -16.94 -12.41 87.90
N LEU A 351 -16.09 -11.42 88.14
CA LEU A 351 -14.75 -11.55 88.75
C LEU A 351 -14.62 -10.85 90.11
N LEU A 352 -15.74 -10.47 90.74
CA LEU A 352 -15.83 -9.87 92.07
C LEU A 352 -16.57 -10.78 93.05
#